data_AF-A0A349N6Y0-F1
#
_entry.id   AF-A0A349N6Y0-F1
#
_cell.length_a   1.000
_cell.length_b   1.000
_cell.length_c   1.000
_cell.angle_alpha   90.00
_cell.angle_beta   90.00
_cell.angle_gamma   90.00
#
_symmetry.space_group_name_H-M   'P 1'
#
loop_
_entity.id
_entity.type
_entity.pdbx_description
1 polymer ?
#
loop_
_entity_poly.entity_id
_entity_poly.type
_entity_poly.pdbx_seq_one_letter_code
_entity_poly.pdbx_strand_id
1 'polypeptide(L)'
;VLANTFDKQVDPGCVTEGDYSLTAHYQSGYPLPLGPVISTSDTPARGTITGAASNSNGVFYQSRFGADESIKVIGQIAVAEQDIGKAGFVVAAAITGDQIFALNSAGVFIERVDNSRPFPKHRQGALSANEEVIMLDAVVPTTLGITSLDVDFLLGYGLDSDPGTVFYNSTPIKMVIEPVSP
;
A
#
# COMPACT_ATOMS: atom_id res chain seq x y z
N VAL A 1 -16.59 -5.46 20.64
CA VAL A 1 -16.38 -4.47 21.71
C VAL A 1 -15.24 -4.96 22.58
N LEU A 2 -14.05 -4.36 22.44
CA LEU A 2 -12.98 -4.49 23.42
C LEU A 2 -13.11 -3.25 24.31
N ALA A 3 -13.71 -3.44 25.48
CA ALA A 3 -13.81 -2.40 26.50
C ALA A 3 -12.88 -2.79 27.65
N ASN A 4 -11.96 -1.90 28.01
CA ASN A 4 -11.23 -2.00 29.27
C ASN A 4 -12.23 -1.76 30.41
N THR A 5 -12.48 -2.75 31.25
CA THR A 5 -13.56 -2.72 32.27
C THR A 5 -13.13 -2.12 33.62
N PHE A 6 -11.96 -1.47 33.69
CA PHE A 6 -11.45 -0.88 34.93
C PHE A 6 -11.64 0.64 34.93
N ASP A 7 -12.80 1.09 35.42
CA ASP A 7 -13.16 2.51 35.65
C ASP A 7 -12.62 3.06 36.98
N LYS A 8 -12.09 2.20 37.88
CA LYS A 8 -11.58 2.64 39.19
C LYS A 8 -10.14 2.20 39.41
N GLN A 9 -9.27 3.19 39.62
CA GLN A 9 -7.90 3.01 40.07
C GLN A 9 -7.90 2.39 41.48
N VAL A 10 -7.41 1.16 41.61
CA VAL A 10 -7.32 0.45 42.91
C VAL A 10 -5.95 0.68 43.57
N ASP A 11 -4.91 0.97 42.78
CA ASP A 11 -3.55 1.24 43.25
C ASP A 11 -3.06 2.61 42.71
N PRO A 12 -2.60 3.54 43.55
CA PRO A 12 -2.02 4.82 43.14
C PRO A 12 -0.81 4.71 42.19
N GLY A 13 -0.14 3.56 42.14
CA GLY A 13 0.96 3.27 41.20
C GLY A 13 0.49 2.81 39.81
N CYS A 14 -0.79 2.48 39.63
CA CYS A 14 -1.37 2.12 38.34
C CYS A 14 -1.93 3.37 37.66
N VAL A 15 -1.27 3.87 36.62
CA VAL A 15 -1.78 4.97 35.80
C VAL A 15 -2.93 4.43 34.94
N THR A 16 -4.14 4.97 35.12
CA THR A 16 -5.36 4.60 34.35
C THR A 16 -5.57 5.50 33.13
N GLU A 17 -4.63 6.39 32.87
CA GLU A 17 -4.61 7.35 31.77
C GLU A 17 -3.38 7.08 30.90
N GLY A 18 -3.56 7.09 29.60
CA GLY A 18 -2.50 6.82 28.63
C GLY A 18 -3.10 6.66 27.24
N ASP A 19 -2.30 6.92 26.22
CA ASP A 19 -2.76 6.73 24.84
C ASP A 19 -2.98 5.24 24.59
N TYR A 20 -4.23 4.86 24.32
CA TYR A 20 -4.57 3.51 23.88
C TYR A 20 -4.52 3.46 22.36
N SER A 21 -3.66 2.60 21.83
CA SER A 21 -3.66 2.27 20.40
C SER A 21 -4.24 0.87 20.20
N LEU A 22 -5.21 0.75 19.28
CA LEU A 22 -5.71 -0.53 18.81
C LEU A 22 -5.06 -0.82 17.45
N THR A 23 -4.15 -1.77 17.40
CA THR A 23 -3.55 -2.28 16.17
C THR A 23 -4.23 -3.59 15.76
N ALA A 24 -4.64 -3.66 14.49
CA ALA A 24 -5.19 -4.87 13.88
C ALA A 24 -4.27 -5.29 12.73
N HIS A 25 -3.89 -6.57 12.71
CA HIS A 25 -3.04 -7.13 11.67
C HIS A 25 -3.73 -8.30 11.00
N TYR A 26 -3.38 -8.50 9.73
CA TYR A 26 -3.92 -9.57 8.89
C TYR A 26 -2.83 -10.60 8.58
N GLN A 27 -3.24 -11.85 8.39
CA GLN A 27 -2.41 -12.92 7.84
C GLN A 27 -3.23 -13.82 6.90
N SER A 28 -2.68 -14.23 5.75
CA SER A 28 -3.29 -15.23 4.88
C SER A 28 -2.32 -15.90 3.89
N GLY A 29 -2.83 -16.86 3.11
CA GLY A 29 -2.16 -17.42 1.93
C GLY A 29 -2.52 -16.77 0.58
N TYR A 30 -3.32 -15.70 0.54
CA TYR A 30 -3.73 -15.03 -0.72
C TYR A 30 -3.69 -13.49 -0.62
N PRO A 31 -3.34 -12.77 -1.69
CA PRO A 31 -3.46 -11.32 -1.73
C PRO A 31 -4.89 -10.84 -1.46
N LEU A 32 -5.03 -9.67 -0.84
CA LEU A 32 -6.33 -9.13 -0.48
C LEU A 32 -6.97 -8.34 -1.62
N PRO A 33 -8.30 -8.43 -1.82
CA PRO A 33 -9.03 -7.40 -2.54
C PRO A 33 -8.88 -6.05 -1.83
N LEU A 34 -8.47 -5.01 -2.56
CA LEU A 34 -8.15 -3.69 -2.01
C LEU A 34 -9.35 -2.73 -2.04
N GLY A 35 -10.53 -3.26 -1.70
CA GLY A 35 -11.79 -2.53 -1.75
C GLY A 35 -12.29 -2.25 -3.17
N PRO A 36 -13.39 -1.49 -3.32
CA PRO A 36 -13.83 -1.02 -4.64
C PRO A 36 -12.76 -0.10 -5.25
N VAL A 37 -12.63 -0.16 -6.57
CA VAL A 37 -11.81 0.79 -7.32
C VAL A 37 -12.51 2.16 -7.30
N ILE A 38 -11.73 3.23 -7.20
CA ILE A 38 -12.17 4.63 -7.26
C ILE A 38 -11.47 5.35 -8.42
N SER A 39 -12.07 6.44 -8.87
CA SER A 39 -11.61 7.24 -10.01
C SER A 39 -11.23 8.65 -9.55
N THR A 40 -10.18 9.22 -10.14
CA THR A 40 -9.80 10.63 -9.92
C THR A 40 -10.66 11.62 -10.73
N SER A 41 -11.56 11.12 -11.58
CA SER A 41 -12.50 11.91 -12.38
C SER A 41 -13.92 11.37 -12.30
N ASP A 42 -14.86 12.05 -12.95
CA ASP A 42 -16.26 11.59 -13.06
C ASP A 42 -16.42 10.32 -13.92
N THR A 43 -15.35 9.82 -14.52
CA THR A 43 -15.37 8.54 -15.24
C THR A 43 -15.67 7.40 -14.25
N PRO A 44 -16.67 6.53 -14.52
CA PRO A 44 -16.98 5.41 -13.64
C PRO A 44 -15.77 4.51 -13.38
N ALA A 45 -15.54 4.23 -12.10
CA ALA A 45 -14.49 3.33 -11.65
C ALA A 45 -14.73 1.89 -12.13
N ARG A 46 -13.65 1.17 -12.42
CA ARG A 46 -13.70 -0.14 -13.07
C ARG A 46 -12.38 -0.90 -12.89
N GLY A 47 -12.40 -2.18 -13.24
CA GLY A 47 -11.33 -3.12 -12.94
C GLY A 47 -11.38 -3.60 -11.50
N THR A 48 -10.45 -4.45 -11.11
CA THR A 48 -10.27 -4.89 -9.73
C THR A 48 -8.80 -4.86 -9.36
N ILE A 49 -8.52 -4.59 -8.09
CA ILE A 49 -7.14 -4.48 -7.59
C ILE A 49 -7.00 -5.35 -6.36
N THR A 50 -5.96 -6.17 -6.37
CA THR A 50 -5.54 -6.99 -5.24
C THR A 50 -4.10 -6.66 -4.87
N GLY A 51 -3.72 -6.93 -3.63
CA GLY A 51 -2.33 -6.74 -3.22
C GLY A 51 -2.11 -7.09 -1.76
N ALA A 52 -0.84 -7.26 -1.42
CA ALA A 52 -0.42 -7.52 -0.06
C ALA A 52 1.11 -7.41 0.09
N ALA A 53 1.56 -7.36 1.34
CA ALA A 53 2.97 -7.48 1.72
C ALA A 53 3.28 -8.90 2.22
N SER A 54 4.53 -9.35 2.07
CA SER A 54 5.00 -10.69 2.40
C SER A 54 6.47 -10.67 2.84
N ASN A 55 6.83 -11.51 3.81
CA ASN A 55 8.22 -11.81 4.19
C ASN A 55 8.68 -13.19 3.69
N SER A 56 7.84 -13.87 2.90
CA SER A 56 8.03 -15.25 2.44
C SER A 56 7.90 -15.37 0.92
N ASN A 57 8.30 -14.32 0.20
CA ASN A 57 8.24 -14.25 -1.27
C ASN A 57 6.85 -14.55 -1.85
N GLY A 58 5.78 -14.14 -1.16
CA GLY A 58 4.40 -14.30 -1.62
C GLY A 58 3.73 -15.62 -1.24
N VAL A 59 4.38 -16.46 -0.41
CA VAL A 59 3.74 -17.67 0.15
C VAL A 59 2.71 -17.31 1.22
N PHE A 60 3.06 -16.38 2.11
CA PHE A 60 2.17 -15.81 3.12
C PHE A 60 2.17 -14.30 3.07
N TYR A 61 1.02 -13.72 3.37
CA TYR A 61 0.78 -12.28 3.34
C TYR A 61 0.43 -11.78 4.72
N GLN A 62 0.96 -10.62 5.09
CA GLN A 62 0.70 -9.97 6.36
C GLN A 62 0.87 -8.46 6.27
N SER A 63 0.43 -7.74 7.30
CA SER A 63 0.58 -6.28 7.37
C SER A 63 1.58 -5.79 8.43
N ARG A 64 2.13 -6.70 9.25
CA ARG A 64 3.12 -6.37 10.28
C ARG A 64 4.42 -7.10 10.02
N PHE A 65 5.53 -6.39 10.18
CA PHE A 65 6.87 -6.91 9.91
C PHE A 65 7.89 -6.44 10.96
N GLY A 66 8.92 -7.24 11.15
CA GLY A 66 10.16 -6.85 11.82
C GLY A 66 11.09 -6.10 10.85
N ALA A 67 11.92 -5.21 11.38
CA ALA A 67 12.84 -4.40 10.58
C ALA A 67 14.01 -5.20 9.96
N ASP A 68 14.26 -6.41 10.45
CA ASP A 68 15.25 -7.37 9.97
C ASP A 68 14.68 -8.34 8.91
N GLU A 69 13.37 -8.33 8.70
CA GLU A 69 12.72 -9.18 7.70
C GLU A 69 12.95 -8.64 6.29
N SER A 70 13.04 -9.56 5.32
CA SER A 70 13.04 -9.20 3.89
C SER A 70 11.60 -9.10 3.41
N ILE A 71 11.18 -7.89 3.06
CA ILE A 71 9.79 -7.57 2.76
C ILE A 71 9.60 -7.37 1.25
N LYS A 72 8.59 -8.04 0.72
CA LYS A 72 8.08 -7.88 -0.64
C LYS A 72 6.67 -7.31 -0.59
N VAL A 73 6.39 -6.30 -1.41
CA VAL A 73 5.04 -5.72 -1.57
C VAL A 73 4.66 -5.81 -3.02
N ILE A 74 3.54 -6.47 -3.28
CA ILE A 74 3.03 -6.75 -4.61
C ILE A 74 1.57 -6.35 -4.72
N GLY A 75 1.21 -5.77 -5.86
CA GLY A 75 -0.17 -5.55 -6.24
C GLY A 75 -0.44 -6.03 -7.66
N GLN A 76 -1.69 -6.40 -7.92
CA GLN A 76 -2.17 -6.83 -9.21
C GLN A 76 -3.43 -6.03 -9.57
N ILE A 77 -3.51 -5.61 -10.82
CA ILE A 77 -4.68 -4.95 -11.40
C ILE A 77 -5.24 -5.87 -12.47
N ALA A 78 -6.47 -6.35 -12.26
CA ALA A 78 -7.26 -6.89 -13.36
C ALA A 78 -7.92 -5.71 -14.09
N VAL A 79 -7.35 -5.37 -15.25
CA VAL A 79 -7.79 -4.23 -16.06
C VAL A 79 -9.17 -4.53 -16.62
N ALA A 80 -10.06 -3.52 -16.64
CA ALA A 80 -11.39 -3.66 -17.21
C ALA A 80 -11.32 -4.09 -18.68
N GLU A 81 -12.16 -5.03 -19.12
CA GLU A 81 -12.10 -5.62 -20.47
C GLU A 81 -12.04 -4.57 -21.59
N GLN A 82 -12.79 -3.48 -21.43
CA GLN A 82 -12.84 -2.37 -22.38
C GLN A 82 -11.52 -1.58 -22.51
N ASP A 83 -10.58 -1.70 -21.58
CA ASP A 83 -9.31 -0.98 -21.57
C ASP A 83 -8.13 -1.85 -22.01
N ILE A 84 -8.30 -3.17 -22.05
CA ILE A 84 -7.27 -4.12 -22.44
C ILE A 84 -6.81 -3.84 -23.88
N GLY A 85 -5.50 -3.82 -24.09
CA GLY A 85 -4.84 -3.53 -25.38
C GLY A 85 -4.76 -2.05 -25.74
N LYS A 86 -5.44 -1.16 -25.00
CA LYS A 86 -5.33 0.30 -25.21
C LYS A 86 -4.03 0.83 -24.62
N ALA A 87 -3.51 1.91 -25.20
CA ALA A 87 -2.39 2.65 -24.64
C ALA A 87 -2.79 3.29 -23.30
N GLY A 88 -2.00 3.00 -22.26
CA GLY A 88 -2.24 3.43 -20.90
C GLY A 88 -0.98 3.35 -20.06
N PHE A 89 -1.18 3.47 -18.76
CA PHE A 89 -0.09 3.51 -17.79
C PHE A 89 -0.53 2.94 -16.45
N VAL A 90 0.48 2.51 -15.68
CA VAL A 90 0.33 1.99 -14.33
C VAL A 90 1.11 2.89 -13.38
N VAL A 91 0.49 3.22 -12.25
CA VAL A 91 1.05 4.08 -11.19
C VAL A 91 0.95 3.39 -9.85
N ALA A 92 1.93 3.61 -8.99
CA ALA A 92 1.86 3.19 -7.59
C ALA A 92 2.39 4.30 -6.69
N ALA A 93 1.83 4.40 -5.50
CA ALA A 93 2.20 5.35 -4.47
C ALA A 93 2.45 4.65 -3.15
N ALA A 94 3.37 5.19 -2.35
CA ALA A 94 3.56 4.86 -0.96
C ALA A 94 3.34 6.13 -0.13
N ILE A 95 2.50 6.05 0.89
CA ILE A 95 2.13 7.19 1.74
C ILE A 95 2.58 6.86 3.17
N THR A 96 3.40 7.73 3.76
CA THR A 96 3.88 7.57 5.13
C THR A 96 3.80 8.92 5.84
N GLY A 97 2.94 9.01 6.86
CA GLY A 97 2.54 10.30 7.43
C GLY A 97 2.00 11.24 6.33
N ASP A 98 2.60 12.42 6.23
CA ASP A 98 2.25 13.44 5.22
C ASP A 98 3.04 13.31 3.91
N GLN A 99 4.00 12.38 3.84
CA GLN A 99 4.85 12.19 2.67
C GLN A 99 4.21 11.22 1.68
N ILE A 100 4.26 11.58 0.40
CA ILE A 100 3.83 10.74 -0.70
C ILE A 100 5.05 10.43 -1.56
N PHE A 101 5.24 9.16 -1.87
CA PHE A 101 6.25 8.70 -2.81
C PHE A 101 5.57 8.04 -3.99
N ALA A 102 6.08 8.28 -5.20
CA ALA A 102 5.58 7.66 -6.42
C ALA A 102 6.60 6.68 -6.97
N LEU A 103 6.15 5.50 -7.38
CA LEU A 103 7.01 4.48 -7.99
C LEU A 103 7.28 4.87 -9.45
N ASN A 104 8.55 5.08 -9.78
CA ASN A 104 8.97 5.36 -11.16
C ASN A 104 9.19 4.08 -11.97
N SER A 105 9.54 4.24 -13.25
CA SER A 105 9.80 3.12 -14.16
C SER A 105 11.08 2.32 -13.88
N ALA A 106 11.96 2.82 -13.02
CA ALA A 106 13.11 2.09 -12.52
C ALA A 106 12.78 1.23 -11.28
N GLY A 107 11.53 1.23 -10.82
CA GLY A 107 11.14 0.53 -9.59
C GLY A 107 11.60 1.24 -8.32
N VAL A 108 11.84 2.55 -8.40
CA VAL A 108 12.31 3.36 -7.26
C VAL A 108 11.23 4.35 -6.85
N PHE A 109 10.95 4.40 -5.55
CA PHE A 109 10.07 5.42 -4.97
C PHE A 109 10.77 6.78 -4.92
N ILE A 110 10.15 7.78 -5.54
CA ILE A 110 10.61 9.17 -5.52
C ILE A 110 9.60 10.04 -4.77
N GLU A 111 10.09 10.86 -3.86
CA GLU A 111 9.25 11.74 -3.05
C GLU A 111 8.53 12.79 -3.93
N ARG A 112 7.25 12.99 -3.64
CA ARG A 112 6.35 13.93 -4.30
C ARG A 112 6.28 15.23 -3.51
N VAL A 113 7.35 16.01 -3.57
CA VAL A 113 7.40 17.36 -2.95
C VAL A 113 6.62 18.41 -3.75
N ASP A 114 6.43 18.18 -5.04
CA ASP A 114 5.78 19.11 -5.97
C ASP A 114 4.65 18.41 -6.74
N ASN A 115 3.42 18.74 -6.37
CA ASN A 115 2.23 18.17 -6.98
C ASN A 115 1.87 18.79 -8.35
N SER A 116 2.58 19.83 -8.79
CA SER A 116 2.38 20.42 -10.12
C SER A 116 2.99 19.58 -11.25
N ARG A 117 3.95 18.70 -10.92
CA ARG A 117 4.55 17.79 -11.90
C ARG A 117 3.64 16.59 -12.16
N PRO A 118 3.63 16.03 -13.38
CA PRO A 118 2.93 14.78 -13.67
C PRO A 118 3.30 13.69 -12.66
N PHE A 119 2.32 12.87 -12.29
CA PHE A 119 2.57 11.74 -11.41
C PHE A 119 3.48 10.72 -12.13
N PRO A 120 4.58 10.27 -11.53
CA PRO A 120 5.48 9.29 -12.13
C PRO A 120 4.74 8.01 -12.50
N LYS A 121 4.89 7.59 -13.76
CA LYS A 121 4.34 6.33 -14.28
C LYS A 121 5.36 5.22 -14.03
N HIS A 122 4.96 4.16 -13.35
CA HIS A 122 5.78 2.96 -13.18
C HIS A 122 5.92 2.21 -14.51
N ARG A 123 4.82 2.10 -15.25
CA ARG A 123 4.81 1.49 -16.59
C ARG A 123 3.95 2.33 -17.52
N GLN A 124 4.30 2.33 -18.80
CA GLN A 124 3.48 2.90 -19.87
C GLN A 124 3.51 1.98 -21.09
N GLY A 125 2.40 1.90 -21.82
CA GLY A 125 2.25 1.05 -23.00
C GLY A 125 0.85 0.46 -23.11
N ALA A 126 0.68 -0.55 -23.96
CA ALA A 126 -0.59 -1.28 -24.01
C ALA A 126 -0.87 -1.91 -22.64
N LEU A 127 -2.13 -1.82 -22.18
CA LEU A 127 -2.60 -2.48 -20.96
C LEU A 127 -2.85 -3.96 -21.24
N SER A 128 -2.33 -4.82 -20.38
CA SER A 128 -2.59 -6.25 -20.34
C SER A 128 -3.84 -6.51 -19.50
N ALA A 129 -4.41 -7.71 -19.62
CA ALA A 129 -5.54 -8.11 -18.78
C ALA A 129 -5.20 -8.08 -17.29
N ASN A 130 -3.97 -8.46 -16.94
CA ASN A 130 -3.42 -8.40 -15.59
C ASN A 130 -2.12 -7.59 -15.61
N GLU A 131 -2.07 -6.56 -14.78
CA GLU A 131 -0.87 -5.76 -14.53
C GLU A 131 -0.33 -6.11 -13.16
N GLU A 132 0.92 -6.57 -13.08
CA GLU A 132 1.61 -6.80 -11.82
C GLU A 132 2.53 -5.63 -11.51
N VAL A 133 2.53 -5.19 -10.26
CA VAL A 133 3.44 -4.15 -9.76
C VAL A 133 4.11 -4.63 -8.49
N ILE A 134 5.44 -4.71 -8.55
CA ILE A 134 6.29 -4.97 -7.41
C ILE A 134 6.73 -3.61 -6.86
N MET A 135 6.19 -3.25 -5.69
CA MET A 135 6.47 -1.97 -5.02
C MET A 135 7.72 -2.07 -4.15
N LEU A 136 7.90 -3.19 -3.46
CA LEU A 136 9.13 -3.55 -2.75
C LEU A 136 9.51 -4.97 -3.16
N ASP A 137 10.79 -5.21 -3.41
CA ASP A 137 11.31 -6.55 -3.73
C ASP A 137 12.44 -6.90 -2.76
N ALA A 138 12.15 -7.82 -1.84
CA ALA A 138 13.09 -8.33 -0.85
C ALA A 138 13.81 -7.24 -0.02
N VAL A 139 13.14 -6.12 0.26
CA VAL A 139 13.72 -4.97 0.97
C VAL A 139 13.86 -5.29 2.45
N VAL A 140 15.06 -5.09 3.01
CA VAL A 140 15.34 -5.25 4.44
C VAL A 140 15.43 -3.87 5.09
N PRO A 141 14.44 -3.43 5.90
CA PRO A 141 14.36 -2.07 6.43
C PRO A 141 15.61 -1.60 7.20
N THR A 142 16.20 -2.47 8.03
CA THR A 142 17.40 -2.16 8.80
C THR A 142 18.60 -1.76 7.94
N THR A 143 18.73 -2.32 6.73
CA THR A 143 19.80 -1.95 5.78
C THR A 143 19.67 -0.51 5.28
N LEU A 144 18.47 0.08 5.41
CA LEU A 144 18.14 1.45 5.07
C LEU A 144 18.07 2.37 6.31
N GLY A 145 18.41 1.85 7.50
CA GLY A 145 18.29 2.58 8.76
C GLY A 145 16.86 2.74 9.28
N ILE A 146 15.90 1.99 8.74
CA ILE A 146 14.49 2.04 9.14
C ILE A 146 14.25 1.01 10.24
N THR A 147 13.81 1.47 11.42
CA THR A 147 13.47 0.62 12.58
C THR A 147 11.97 0.61 12.88
N SER A 148 11.24 1.60 12.40
CA SER A 148 9.78 1.69 12.48
C SER A 148 9.25 2.46 11.27
N LEU A 149 8.13 2.02 10.70
CA LEU A 149 7.49 2.67 9.57
C LEU A 149 6.01 2.26 9.51
N ASP A 150 5.12 3.21 9.25
CA ASP A 150 3.74 2.92 8.82
C ASP A 150 3.59 3.46 7.40
N VAL A 151 3.20 2.60 6.48
CA VAL A 151 3.08 2.95 5.07
C VAL A 151 1.88 2.29 4.40
N ASP A 152 1.20 3.12 3.63
CA ASP A 152 0.04 2.78 2.82
C ASP A 152 0.41 2.76 1.36
N PHE A 153 0.24 1.61 0.70
CA PHE A 153 0.45 1.54 -0.74
C PHE A 153 -0.87 1.66 -1.50
N LEU A 154 -0.85 2.52 -2.53
CA LEU A 154 -1.89 2.65 -3.53
C LEU A 154 -1.34 2.22 -4.89
N LEU A 155 -2.20 1.61 -5.69
CA LEU A 155 -1.92 1.08 -7.02
C LEU A 155 -3.09 1.43 -7.93
N GLY A 156 -2.79 1.84 -9.15
CA GLY A 156 -3.82 2.15 -10.13
C GLY A 156 -3.32 2.16 -11.56
N TYR A 157 -4.26 2.33 -12.48
CA TYR A 157 -3.98 2.44 -13.90
C TYR A 157 -4.81 3.56 -14.54
N GLY A 158 -4.35 4.04 -15.69
CA GLY A 158 -5.03 5.05 -16.50
C GLY A 158 -4.81 4.83 -17.99
N LEU A 159 -5.55 5.56 -18.82
CA LEU A 159 -5.41 5.53 -20.27
C LEU A 159 -4.65 6.77 -20.74
N ASP A 160 -3.79 6.62 -21.76
CA ASP A 160 -3.05 7.76 -22.31
C ASP A 160 -3.98 8.75 -23.05
N SER A 161 -5.18 8.30 -23.46
CA SER A 161 -6.21 9.17 -24.03
C SER A 161 -6.83 10.14 -23.02
N ASP A 162 -6.72 9.84 -21.72
CA ASP A 162 -7.19 10.69 -20.63
C ASP A 162 -6.30 10.52 -19.40
N PRO A 163 -5.10 11.14 -19.39
CA PRO A 163 -4.11 10.93 -18.34
C PRO A 163 -4.49 11.56 -16.99
N GLY A 164 -5.56 12.35 -16.93
CA GLY A 164 -6.11 12.89 -15.69
C GLY A 164 -6.96 11.88 -14.91
N THR A 165 -7.40 10.80 -15.56
CA THR A 165 -8.22 9.76 -14.96
C THR A 165 -7.36 8.56 -14.58
N VAL A 166 -7.32 8.27 -13.27
CA VAL A 166 -6.67 7.08 -12.70
C VAL A 166 -7.72 6.28 -11.94
N PHE A 167 -7.77 4.98 -12.20
CA PHE A 167 -8.54 3.99 -11.46
C PHE A 167 -7.63 3.33 -10.45
N TYR A 168 -7.90 3.47 -9.15
CA TYR A 168 -7.02 2.99 -8.08
C TYR A 168 -7.80 2.42 -6.90
N ASN A 169 -7.11 1.69 -6.03
CA ASN A 169 -7.72 1.02 -4.89
C ASN A 169 -8.17 2.00 -3.79
N SER A 170 -9.33 1.76 -3.19
CA SER A 170 -9.83 2.55 -2.06
C SER A 170 -9.26 2.10 -0.71
N THR A 171 -8.94 0.82 -0.55
CA THR A 171 -8.29 0.29 0.64
C THR A 171 -6.80 0.11 0.36
N PRO A 172 -5.88 0.83 1.03
CA PRO A 172 -4.45 0.68 0.79
C PRO A 172 -3.93 -0.70 1.24
N ILE A 173 -2.82 -1.13 0.65
CA ILE A 173 -2.02 -2.20 1.24
C ILE A 173 -1.32 -1.61 2.46
N LYS A 174 -1.74 -2.03 3.65
CA LYS A 174 -1.11 -1.62 4.91
C LYS A 174 0.18 -2.40 5.15
N MET A 175 1.26 -1.70 5.46
CA MET A 175 2.50 -2.29 5.95
C MET A 175 3.02 -1.50 7.14
N VAL A 176 3.20 -2.17 8.26
CA VAL A 176 3.77 -1.61 9.49
C VAL A 176 5.04 -2.37 9.83
N ILE A 177 6.12 -1.63 10.00
CA ILE A 177 7.38 -2.10 10.57
C ILE A 177 7.38 -1.62 12.02
N GLU A 178 7.43 -2.57 12.95
CA GLU A 178 7.57 -2.26 14.36
C GLU A 178 8.98 -2.57 14.85
N PRO A 179 9.48 -1.82 15.85
CA PRO A 179 10.70 -2.20 16.54
C PRO A 179 10.55 -3.61 17.11
N VAL A 180 11.61 -4.41 17.03
CA VAL A 180 11.71 -5.62 17.84
C VAL A 180 11.61 -5.19 19.31
N SER A 181 10.52 -5.56 19.98
CA SER A 181 10.40 -5.34 21.42
C SER A 181 11.51 -6.14 22.12
N PRO A 182 12.29 -5.52 23.02
CA PRO A 182 13.35 -6.22 23.76
C PRO A 182 12.81 -7.31 24.69
#